data_AF-A0A972F4C9-F1
#
_entry.id   AF-A0A972F4C9-F1
#
_cell.length_a   1.000
_cell.length_b   1.000
_cell.length_c   1.000
_cell.angle_alpha   90.00
_cell.angle_beta   90.00
_cell.angle_gamma   90.00
#
_symmetry.space_group_name_H-M   'P 1'
#
loop_
_entity.id
_entity.type
_entity.pdbx_description
1 polymer ?
#
loop_
_entity_poly.entity_id
_entity_poly.type
_entity_poly.pdbx_seq_one_letter_code
_entity_poly.pdbx_strand_id
1 'polypeptide(L)'
;STVSRYEILQSARLYRGNVAIAATETPHDRVIIAQAADELLNVLGIETSFVVCPSEDGDIMISGRSIGEIDVQHILETLGGGGNREAAAARIKGEEIKKAVERLMDAIDDYLED
;
A
#
# COMPACT_ATOMS: atom_id res chain seq x y z
N SER A 1 -0.62 15.48 -7.40
CA SER A 1 -0.17 15.91 -8.74
C SER A 1 0.80 14.88 -9.32
N THR A 2 1.27 15.01 -10.58
CA THR A 2 2.33 14.13 -11.12
C THR A 2 3.58 14.13 -10.24
N VAL A 3 3.93 15.28 -9.67
CA VAL A 3 5.06 15.41 -8.72
C VAL A 3 4.83 14.57 -7.47
N SER A 4 3.63 14.63 -6.87
CA SER A 4 3.29 13.82 -5.68
C SER A 4 3.38 12.32 -5.94
N ARG A 5 2.92 11.84 -7.10
CA ARG A 5 3.05 10.41 -7.42
C ARG A 5 4.49 10.01 -7.62
N TYR A 6 5.28 10.82 -8.33
CA TYR A 6 6.70 10.56 -8.52
C TYR A 6 7.46 10.44 -7.19
N GLU A 7 7.15 11.31 -6.23
CA GLU A 7 7.70 11.22 -4.86
C GLU A 7 7.38 9.87 -4.20
N ILE A 8 6.12 9.42 -4.24
CA ILE A 8 5.72 8.10 -3.72
C ILE A 8 6.47 6.97 -4.44
N LEU A 9 6.53 7.00 -5.77
CA LEU A 9 7.19 5.95 -6.55
C LEU A 9 8.68 5.82 -6.21
N GLN A 10 9.37 6.93 -5.90
CA GLN A 10 10.78 6.92 -5.50
C GLN A 10 11.03 6.24 -4.14
N SER A 11 10.01 6.19 -3.26
CA SER A 11 10.13 5.53 -1.97
C SER A 11 9.87 4.03 -2.02
N ALA A 12 9.41 3.51 -3.17
CA ALA A 12 9.09 2.09 -3.35
C ALA A 12 10.28 1.17 -3.05
N ARG A 13 10.00 0.05 -2.40
CA ARG A 13 10.93 -1.05 -2.13
C ARG A 13 10.28 -2.37 -2.53
N LEU A 14 11.09 -3.27 -3.09
CA LEU A 14 10.66 -4.63 -3.38
C LEU A 14 10.61 -5.43 -2.08
N TYR A 15 9.53 -6.17 -1.91
CA TYR A 15 9.25 -7.03 -0.77
C TYR A 15 8.77 -8.39 -1.29
N ARG A 16 9.24 -9.48 -0.66
CA ARG A 16 8.90 -10.87 -1.01
C ARG A 16 8.98 -11.23 -2.52
N GLY A 17 9.78 -10.49 -3.29
CA GLY A 17 10.11 -10.79 -4.68
C GLY A 17 9.19 -10.17 -5.73
N ASN A 18 7.88 -10.08 -5.48
CA ASN A 18 6.88 -9.55 -6.43
C ASN A 18 5.94 -8.48 -5.83
N VAL A 19 6.15 -8.09 -4.57
CA VAL A 19 5.36 -7.06 -3.88
C VAL A 19 6.13 -5.75 -3.82
N ALA A 20 5.53 -4.63 -4.21
CA ALA A 20 6.10 -3.31 -4.01
C ALA A 20 5.44 -2.62 -2.81
N ILE A 21 6.24 -2.08 -1.90
CA ILE A 21 5.75 -1.22 -0.81
C ILE A 21 6.40 0.15 -0.97
N ALA A 22 5.57 1.18 -1.15
CA ALA A 22 5.99 2.58 -1.12
C ALA A 22 5.40 3.28 0.10
N ALA A 23 6.22 4.05 0.80
CA ALA A 23 5.80 4.82 1.97
C ALA A 23 6.41 6.22 1.97
N THR A 24 5.64 7.25 2.30
CA THR A 24 6.16 8.62 2.45
C THR A 24 5.50 9.31 3.63
N GLU A 25 6.28 10.11 4.36
CA GLU A 25 5.79 10.96 5.46
C GLU A 25 4.97 12.15 4.95
N THR A 26 5.03 12.46 3.66
CA THR A 26 4.28 13.54 3.04
C THR A 26 2.80 13.18 2.92
N PRO A 27 1.88 13.99 3.48
CA PRO A 27 0.45 13.73 3.35
C PRO A 27 -0.03 13.82 1.90
N HIS A 28 -0.87 12.86 1.51
CA HIS A 28 -1.48 12.81 0.19
C HIS A 28 -2.93 12.36 0.27
N ASP A 29 -3.76 12.77 -0.71
CA ASP A 29 -5.15 12.31 -0.78
C ASP A 29 -5.25 10.86 -1.28
N ARG A 30 -6.42 10.25 -1.05
CA ARG A 30 -6.70 8.85 -1.41
C ARG A 30 -6.58 8.56 -2.91
N VAL A 31 -6.79 9.56 -3.76
CA VAL A 31 -6.73 9.40 -5.23
C VAL A 31 -5.28 9.32 -5.68
N ILE A 32 -4.41 10.15 -5.10
CA ILE A 32 -2.97 10.13 -5.40
C ILE A 32 -2.33 8.81 -4.96
N ILE A 33 -2.63 8.31 -3.75
CA ILE A 33 -2.08 7.02 -3.28
C ILE A 33 -2.59 5.84 -4.12
N ALA A 34 -3.86 5.89 -4.54
CA ALA A 34 -4.47 4.87 -5.41
C ALA A 34 -3.78 4.82 -6.77
N GLN A 35 -3.61 5.98 -7.41
CA GLN A 35 -2.92 6.10 -8.69
C GLN A 35 -1.45 5.68 -8.60
N ALA A 36 -0.76 6.01 -7.50
CA ALA A 36 0.61 5.58 -7.30
C ALA A 36 0.72 4.04 -7.14
N ALA A 37 -0.24 3.42 -6.45
CA ALA A 37 -0.30 1.95 -6.36
C ALA A 37 -0.54 1.33 -7.75
N ASP A 38 -1.45 1.88 -8.55
CA ASP A 38 -1.68 1.43 -9.94
C ASP A 38 -0.40 1.60 -10.80
N GLU A 39 0.32 2.71 -10.64
CA GLU A 39 1.56 2.97 -11.38
C GLU A 39 2.68 1.96 -11.01
N LEU A 40 2.78 1.53 -9.76
CA LEU A 40 3.76 0.51 -9.33
C LEU A 40 3.55 -0.85 -10.00
N LEU A 41 2.31 -1.22 -10.32
CA LEU A 41 2.01 -2.49 -11.03
C LEU A 41 2.53 -2.51 -12.47
N ASN A 42 2.86 -1.34 -13.05
CA ASN A 42 3.45 -1.26 -14.39
C ASN A 42 4.97 -1.51 -14.37
N VAL A 43 5.57 -1.68 -13.19
CA VAL A 43 7.00 -1.99 -13.07
C VAL A 43 7.20 -3.49 -13.26
N LEU A 44 8.16 -3.86 -14.12
CA LEU A 44 8.44 -5.25 -14.45
C LEU A 44 8.75 -6.08 -13.19
N GLY A 45 8.01 -7.17 -13.01
CA GLY A 45 8.17 -8.11 -11.90
C GLY A 45 7.36 -7.79 -10.64
N ILE A 46 6.57 -6.70 -10.65
CA ILE A 46 5.66 -6.37 -9.56
C ILE A 46 4.25 -6.85 -9.94
N GLU A 47 3.66 -7.70 -9.10
CA GLU A 47 2.29 -8.22 -9.26
C GLU A 47 1.33 -7.62 -8.23
N THR A 48 1.87 -7.09 -7.14
CA THR A 48 1.10 -6.49 -6.05
C THR A 48 1.81 -5.25 -5.54
N SER A 49 1.06 -4.19 -5.26
CA SER A 49 1.61 -2.94 -4.76
C SER A 49 0.81 -2.41 -3.57
N PHE A 50 1.52 -1.81 -2.62
CA PHE A 50 0.96 -1.10 -1.49
C PHE A 50 1.59 0.28 -1.38
N VAL A 51 0.75 1.30 -1.17
CA VAL A 51 1.18 2.67 -0.89
C VAL A 51 0.69 3.06 0.50
N VAL A 52 1.59 3.52 1.37
CA VAL A 52 1.33 3.93 2.75
C VAL A 52 1.67 5.41 2.93
N CYS A 53 0.68 6.25 3.20
CA CYS A 53 0.90 7.69 3.42
C CYS A 53 -0.01 8.23 4.53
N PRO A 54 0.40 9.30 5.25
CA PRO A 54 -0.52 10.07 6.07
C PRO A 54 -1.60 10.74 5.22
N SER A 55 -2.78 10.89 5.81
CA SER A 55 -3.81 11.82 5.36
C SER A 55 -3.58 13.21 5.97
N GLU A 56 -4.29 14.22 5.48
CA GLU A 56 -4.20 15.58 6.04
C GLU A 56 -4.57 15.64 7.54
N ASP A 57 -5.41 14.72 8.00
CA ASP A 57 -5.84 14.62 9.41
C ASP A 57 -4.87 13.80 10.28
N GLY A 58 -3.76 13.31 9.72
CA GLY A 58 -2.74 12.53 10.43
C GLY A 58 -3.01 11.03 10.53
N ASP A 59 -4.18 10.54 10.09
CA ASP A 59 -4.44 9.09 9.95
C ASP A 59 -3.56 8.49 8.85
N ILE A 60 -3.11 7.25 9.01
CA ILE A 60 -2.39 6.53 7.96
C ILE A 60 -3.38 5.87 7.00
N MET A 61 -3.17 6.05 5.70
CA MET A 61 -3.92 5.42 4.64
C MET A 61 -3.03 4.42 3.91
N ILE A 62 -3.60 3.26 3.61
CA ILE A 62 -2.96 2.21 2.82
C ILE A 62 -3.85 1.94 1.59
N SER A 63 -3.26 1.96 0.40
CA SER A 63 -3.91 1.52 -0.84
C SER A 63 -3.18 0.31 -1.39
N GLY A 64 -3.89 -0.81 -1.55
CA GLY A 64 -3.38 -2.05 -2.14
C GLY A 64 -3.93 -2.29 -3.55
N ARG A 65 -3.08 -2.80 -4.44
CA ARG A 65 -3.45 -3.24 -5.79
C ARG A 65 -2.79 -4.57 -6.14
N SER A 66 -3.48 -5.39 -6.92
CA SER A 66 -2.96 -6.65 -7.44
C SER A 66 -3.45 -6.91 -8.86
N ILE A 67 -2.56 -7.45 -9.69
CA ILE A 67 -2.86 -7.99 -11.03
C ILE A 67 -2.55 -9.50 -11.11
N GLY A 68 -2.20 -10.11 -9.98
CA GLY A 68 -1.81 -11.51 -9.86
C GLY A 68 -2.67 -12.25 -8.84
N GLU A 69 -2.05 -13.22 -8.16
CA GLU A 69 -2.78 -14.15 -7.28
C GLU A 69 -2.92 -13.67 -5.82
N ILE A 70 -2.20 -12.62 -5.43
CA ILE A 70 -2.28 -12.09 -4.07
C ILE A 70 -3.59 -11.31 -3.90
N ASP A 71 -4.37 -11.71 -2.90
CA ASP A 71 -5.63 -11.09 -2.51
C ASP A 71 -5.38 -9.91 -1.59
N VAL A 72 -5.42 -8.68 -2.13
CA VAL A 72 -5.16 -7.49 -1.33
C VAL A 72 -6.31 -7.13 -0.40
N GLN A 73 -7.53 -7.63 -0.65
CA GLN A 73 -8.64 -7.46 0.28
C GLN A 73 -8.37 -8.25 1.55
N HIS A 74 -8.01 -9.53 1.45
CA HIS A 74 -7.71 -10.36 2.62
C HIS A 74 -6.64 -9.69 3.50
N ILE A 75 -5.54 -9.26 2.89
CA ILE A 75 -4.43 -8.59 3.60
C ILE A 75 -4.93 -7.33 4.31
N LEU A 76 -5.64 -6.44 3.62
CA LEU A 76 -6.02 -5.14 4.18
C LEU A 76 -7.21 -5.22 5.16
N GLU A 77 -8.03 -6.27 5.11
CA GLU A 77 -9.07 -6.52 6.12
C GLU A 77 -8.47 -6.78 7.51
N THR A 78 -7.30 -7.43 7.61
CA THR A 78 -6.57 -7.60 8.88
C THR A 78 -6.13 -6.27 9.49
N LEU A 79 -5.98 -5.23 8.67
CA LEU A 79 -5.64 -3.87 9.07
C LEU A 79 -6.88 -2.98 9.27
N GLY A 80 -8.08 -3.57 9.28
CA GLY A 80 -9.35 -2.85 9.44
C GLY A 80 -9.83 -2.15 8.18
N GLY A 81 -9.33 -2.57 7.02
CA GLY A 81 -9.72 -2.09 5.70
C GLY A 81 -10.79 -2.96 5.01
N GLY A 82 -10.77 -2.91 3.68
CA GLY A 82 -11.63 -3.74 2.83
C GLY A 82 -11.54 -3.33 1.36
N GLY A 83 -12.31 -4.00 0.51
CA GLY A 83 -12.34 -3.74 -0.93
C GLY A 83 -12.73 -4.97 -1.73
N ASN A 84 -11.92 -5.31 -2.73
CA ASN A 84 -11.99 -6.55 -3.48
C ASN A 84 -10.58 -7.14 -3.68
N ARG A 85 -10.51 -8.36 -4.19
CA ARG A 85 -9.25 -9.11 -4.42
C ARG A 85 -8.15 -8.31 -5.11
N GLU A 86 -8.50 -7.45 -6.07
CA GLU A 86 -7.55 -6.68 -6.90
C GLU A 86 -7.27 -5.29 -6.34
N ALA A 87 -8.20 -4.70 -5.60
CA ALA A 87 -8.09 -3.34 -5.09
C ALA A 87 -8.78 -3.20 -3.72
N ALA A 88 -7.98 -2.85 -2.72
CA ALA A 88 -8.45 -2.63 -1.35
C ALA A 88 -7.74 -1.44 -0.71
N ALA A 89 -8.30 -0.96 0.40
CA ALA A 89 -7.72 0.13 1.17
C ALA A 89 -7.96 -0.07 2.67
N ALA A 90 -7.06 0.46 3.50
CA ALA A 90 -7.20 0.54 4.94
C ALA A 90 -6.91 1.95 5.44
N ARG A 91 -7.48 2.30 6.60
CA ARG A 91 -7.18 3.54 7.31
C ARG A 91 -6.93 3.23 8.79
N ILE A 92 -5.77 3.65 9.27
CA ILE A 92 -5.32 3.40 10.64
C ILE A 92 -5.23 4.73 11.37
N LYS A 93 -5.96 4.87 12.48
CA LYS A 93 -6.04 6.11 13.25
C LYS A 93 -4.90 6.25 14.24
N GLY A 94 -4.29 7.45 14.27
CA GLY A 94 -3.31 7.84 15.30
C GLY A 94 -2.06 6.96 15.36
N GLU A 95 -1.65 6.35 14.25
CA GLU A 95 -0.48 5.49 14.19
C GLU A 95 0.66 6.16 13.40
N GLU A 96 1.90 5.87 13.79
CA GLU A 96 3.07 6.32 13.05
C GLU A 96 3.24 5.51 11.77
N ILE A 97 3.69 6.17 10.70
CA ILE A 97 3.87 5.53 9.39
C ILE A 97 4.76 4.28 9.45
N LYS A 98 5.84 4.32 10.24
CA LYS A 98 6.76 3.19 10.40
C LYS A 98 6.03 1.96 10.93
N LYS A 99 5.20 2.14 11.95
CA LYS A 99 4.43 1.07 12.57
C LYS A 99 3.33 0.55 11.64
N ALA A 100 2.71 1.43 10.86
CA ALA A 100 1.75 1.01 9.83
C ALA A 100 2.40 0.17 8.72
N VAL A 101 3.64 0.51 8.31
CA VAL A 101 4.42 -0.30 7.36
C VAL A 101 4.79 -1.65 7.97
N GLU A 102 5.26 -1.69 9.23
CA GLU A 102 5.55 -2.94 9.95
C GLU A 102 4.32 -3.85 9.98
N ARG A 103 3.16 -3.34 10.40
CA ARG A 103 1.90 -4.12 10.41
C ARG A 103 1.47 -4.60 9.03
N LEU A 104 1.69 -3.81 7.99
CA LEU A 104 1.42 -4.22 6.62
C LEU A 104 2.35 -5.37 6.19
N MET A 105 3.63 -5.29 6.52
CA MET A 105 4.59 -6.36 6.23
C MET A 105 4.21 -7.65 6.96
N ASP A 106 3.83 -7.56 8.24
CA ASP A 106 3.34 -8.70 9.01
C ASP A 106 2.08 -9.31 8.36
N ALA A 107 1.10 -8.49 7.97
CA ALA A 107 -0.11 -8.98 7.31
C ALA A 107 0.15 -9.62 5.93
N ILE A 108 1.15 -9.12 5.19
CA ILE A 108 1.59 -9.75 3.94
C ILE A 108 2.26 -11.09 4.22
N ASP A 109 3.12 -11.15 5.24
CA ASP A 109 3.83 -12.38 5.60
C ASP A 109 2.87 -13.47 6.07
N ASP A 110 1.95 -13.13 6.97
CA ASP A 110 0.90 -14.04 7.45
C ASP A 110 0.09 -14.61 6.26
N TYR A 111 -0.32 -13.76 5.32
CA TYR A 111 -1.07 -14.19 4.11
C TYR A 111 -0.25 -15.13 3.20
N LEU A 112 1.07 -14.96 3.14
CA LEU A 112 1.94 -15.76 2.27
C LEU A 112 2.42 -17.07 2.92
N GLU A 113 2.35 -17.17 4.25
CA GLU A 113 2.69 -18.37 5.01
C GLU A 113 1.51 -19.35 5.16
N ASP A 114 0.27 -18.88 4.98
CA ASP A 114 -0.97 -19.68 4.92
C ASP A 114 -1.14 -20.46 3.61
#